data_AF-H5Y241-F1
#
_entry.id   AF-H5Y241-F1
#
_cell.length_a   1.000
_cell.length_b   1.000
_cell.length_c   1.000
_cell.angle_alpha   90.00
_cell.angle_beta   90.00
_cell.angle_gamma   90.00
#
_symmetry.space_group_name_H-M   'P 1'
#
loop_
_entity.id
_entity.type
_entity.pdbx_description
1 polymer ?
#
loop_
_entity_poly.entity_id
_entity_poly.type
_entity_poly.pdbx_seq_one_letter_code
_entity_poly.pdbx_strand_id
1 'polypeptide(L)' 'MLVPICLCGQVIRFEPGQTVTFCKTPGCGVVQEKLKDGYLARGTTRNLYTPIFTKPNHYERYMRWRNTHPRPKRRRWQ' A
#
# COMPACT_ATOMS: atom_id res chain seq x y z
N MET A 1 7.07 1.98 -11.44
CA MET A 1 5.70 1.48 -11.20
C MET A 1 5.84 0.24 -10.33
N LEU A 2 5.22 0.18 -9.15
CA LEU A 2 5.22 -1.05 -8.33
C LEU A 2 4.41 -2.11 -9.07
N VAL A 3 5.01 -3.28 -9.33
CA VAL A 3 4.31 -4.40 -9.96
C VAL A 3 4.02 -5.42 -8.87
N PRO A 4 2.75 -5.73 -8.57
CA PRO A 4 2.42 -6.64 -7.49
C PRO A 4 2.77 -8.09 -7.85
N ILE A 5 3.13 -8.85 -6.82
CA ILE A 5 3.46 -10.27 -6.91
C ILE A 5 2.25 -11.07 -6.39
N CYS A 6 1.89 -12.13 -7.10
CA CYS A 6 0.85 -13.07 -6.72
C CYS A 6 1.30 -13.95 -5.54
N LEU A 7 0.36 -14.61 -4.87
CA LEU A 7 0.66 -15.65 -3.88
C LEU A 7 1.49 -16.81 -4.45
N CYS A 8 1.39 -17.08 -5.76
CA CYS A 8 2.22 -18.08 -6.44
C CYS A 8 3.62 -17.58 -6.85
N GLY A 9 4.00 -16.35 -6.46
CA GLY A 9 5.30 -15.76 -6.80
C GLY A 9 5.38 -15.15 -8.20
N GLN A 10 4.32 -15.24 -9.00
CA GLN A 10 4.29 -14.67 -10.35
C GLN A 10 3.95 -13.18 -10.34
N VAL A 11 4.53 -12.45 -11.29
CA VAL A 11 4.28 -11.03 -11.48
C VAL A 11 2.89 -10.84 -12.09
N ILE A 12 2.07 -9.98 -11.50
CA ILE A 12 0.74 -9.65 -12.04
C ILE A 12 0.78 -8.31 -12.73
N ARG A 13 0.18 -8.27 -13.93
CA ARG A 13 0.01 -7.07 -14.73
C ARG A 13 -1.47 -6.75 -14.85
N PHE A 14 -1.82 -5.51 -14.55
CA PHE A 14 -3.15 -4.96 -14.78
C PHE A 14 -3.18 -4.39 -16.19
N GLU A 15 -4.26 -4.67 -16.93
CA GLU A 15 -4.51 -3.99 -18.20
C GLU A 15 -4.85 -2.51 -17.95
N PRO A 16 -4.59 -1.62 -18.91
CA PRO A 16 -4.90 -0.20 -18.76
C PRO A 16 -6.38 0.01 -18.40
N GLY A 17 -6.63 0.73 -17.31
CA GLY A 17 -8.00 1.02 -16.83
C GLY A 17 -8.63 -0.07 -15.94
N GLN A 18 -8.04 -1.27 -15.83
CA GLN A 18 -8.57 -2.30 -14.95
C GLN A 18 -8.09 -2.13 -13.50
N THR A 19 -9.02 -2.33 -12.56
CA THR A 19 -8.75 -2.36 -11.12
C THR A 19 -8.75 -3.78 -10.56
N VAL A 20 -9.20 -4.77 -11.33
CA VAL A 20 -9.24 -6.18 -10.92
C VAL A 20 -8.64 -7.02 -12.02
N THR A 21 -7.84 -8.02 -11.65
CA THR A 21 -7.27 -8.99 -12.60
C THR A 21 -7.13 -10.35 -11.94
N PHE A 22 -6.89 -11.39 -12.74
CA PHE A 22 -6.70 -12.76 -12.27
C PHE A 22 -5.30 -13.25 -12.61
N CYS A 23 -4.76 -14.10 -11.74
CA CYS A 23 -3.49 -14.75 -12.02
C CYS A 23 -3.66 -15.72 -13.19
N LYS A 24 -2.92 -15.48 -14.28
CA LYS A 24 -2.95 -16.31 -15.51
C LYS A 24 -2.19 -17.63 -15.37
N THR A 25 -1.56 -17.88 -14.22
CA THR A 25 -0.86 -19.13 -13.97
C THR A 25 -1.87 -20.27 -13.81
N PRO A 26 -1.75 -21.35 -14.59
CA PRO A 26 -2.67 -22.48 -14.49
C PRO A 26 -2.66 -23.05 -13.07
N GLY A 27 -3.86 -23.23 -12.50
CA GLY A 27 -4.04 -23.78 -11.15
C GLY A 27 -3.90 -22.78 -9.99
N CYS A 28 -3.58 -21.50 -10.24
CA CYS A 28 -3.45 -20.52 -9.16
C CYS A 28 -4.79 -19.95 -8.70
N GLY A 29 -5.61 -19.46 -9.64
CA GLY A 29 -6.97 -18.95 -9.36
C GLY A 29 -7.04 -17.70 -8.47
N VAL A 30 -5.91 -17.05 -8.18
CA VAL A 30 -5.87 -15.85 -7.32
C VAL A 30 -6.43 -14.64 -8.07
N VAL A 31 -7.34 -13.92 -7.42
CA VAL A 31 -7.88 -12.64 -7.89
C VAL A 31 -7.09 -11.52 -7.24
N GLN A 32 -6.67 -10.52 -8.00
CA GLN A 32 -5.92 -9.38 -7.50
C GLN A 32 -6.66 -8.08 -7.78
N GLU A 33 -6.87 -7.29 -6.73
CA GLU A 33 -7.56 -6.01 -6.75
C GLU A 33 -6.54 -4.89 -6.49
N LYS A 34 -6.58 -3.87 -7.34
CA LYS A 34 -5.83 -2.62 -7.18
C LYS A 34 -6.69 -1.66 -6.37
N LEU A 35 -6.22 -1.35 -5.18
CA LEU A 35 -6.82 -0.38 -4.27
C LEU A 35 -6.09 0.96 -4.40
N LYS A 36 -6.64 2.01 -3.79
CA LYS A 36 -6.02 3.34 -3.76
C LYS A 36 -4.63 3.32 -3.10
N ASP A 37 -4.52 2.54 -2.03
CA ASP A 37 -3.36 2.55 -1.14
C ASP A 37 -2.50 1.27 -1.26
N GLY A 38 -2.82 0.38 -2.19
CA GLY A 38 -2.18 -0.94 -2.26
C GLY A 38 -2.78 -1.90 -3.28
N TYR A 39 -2.38 -3.16 -3.15
CA TYR A 39 -2.89 -4.28 -3.92
C TYR A 39 -3.38 -5.37 -2.96
N LEU A 40 -4.53 -5.97 -3.24
CA LEU A 40 -5.09 -7.07 -2.47
C LEU A 40 -5.16 -8.33 -3.34
N ALA A 41 -4.43 -9.36 -2.98
CA ALA A 41 -4.53 -10.69 -3.59
C ALA A 41 -5.46 -11.57 -2.75
N ARG A 42 -6.52 -12.09 -3.36
CA ARG A 42 -7.46 -13.03 -2.78
C ARG A 42 -7.26 -14.40 -3.40
N GLY A 43 -6.72 -15.33 -2.62
CA GLY A 43 -6.65 -16.74 -2.96
C GLY A 43 -7.77 -17.52 -2.29
N THR A 44 -7.86 -18.82 -2.61
CA THR A 44 -8.84 -19.72 -2.00
C THR A 44 -8.58 -19.97 -0.52
N THR A 45 -7.31 -19.97 -0.09
CA THR A 45 -6.91 -20.30 1.29
C THR A 45 -6.34 -19.11 2.05
N ARG A 46 -5.82 -18.08 1.36
CA ARG A 46 -5.13 -16.95 1.97
C ARG A 46 -5.36 -15.67 1.18
N ASN A 47 -5.31 -14.55 1.89
CA ASN A 47 -5.30 -13.22 1.31
C ASN A 47 -3.96 -12.54 1.62
N LEU A 48 -3.44 -11.76 0.69
CA LEU A 48 -2.21 -10.97 0.86
C LEU A 48 -2.47 -9.52 0.46
N TYR A 49 -2.20 -8.60 1.39
CA TYR A 49 -2.26 -7.16 1.12
C TYR A 49 -0.84 -6.59 0.97
N THR A 50 -0.62 -5.90 -0.14
CA THR A 50 0.66 -5.24 -0.46
C THR A 50 0.44 -3.73 -0.51
N PRO A 51 0.82 -2.97 0.53
CA PRO A 51 0.66 -1.52 0.54
C PRO A 51 1.60 -0.84 -0.46
N ILE A 52 1.10 0.21 -1.12
CA ILE A 52 1.94 1.14 -1.88
C ILE A 52 2.39 2.22 -0.90
N PHE A 53 3.63 2.09 -0.41
CA PHE A 53 4.24 3.17 0.36
C PHE A 53 4.60 4.32 -0.58
N THR A 54 3.71 5.30 -0.69
CA THR A 54 4.08 6.61 -1.22
C THR A 54 5.10 7.23 -0.26
N LYS A 55 6.16 7.85 -0.80
CA LYS A 55 7.08 8.63 0.04
C LYS A 55 6.24 9.69 0.76
N PRO A 56 6.36 9.84 2.08
CA PRO A 56 5.60 10.85 2.80
C PRO A 56 5.89 12.22 2.19
N ASN A 57 4.84 13.00 1.93
CA ASN A 57 4.99 14.36 1.41
C ASN A 57 5.80 15.19 2.44
N HIS A 58 6.51 16.23 1.97
CA HIS A 58 7.19 17.20 2.82
C HIS A 58 6.32 17.66 4.01
N TYR A 59 5.02 17.89 3.77
CA TYR A 59 4.08 18.24 4.83
C TYR A 59 3.90 17.14 5.89
N GLU A 60 3.73 15.89 5.50
CA GLU A 60 3.60 14.77 6.44
C GLU A 60 4.89 14.55 7.23
N ARG A 61 6.04 14.73 6.57
CA ARG A 61 7.36 14.69 7.21
C ARG A 61 7.52 15.81 8.24
N TYR A 62 7.08 17.03 7.91
CA TYR A 62 7.04 18.16 8.83
C TYR A 62 6.12 17.92 10.03
N MET A 63 4.90 17.40 9.81
CA MET A 63 3.95 17.11 10.90
C MET A 63 4.48 16.01 11.83
N ARG A 64 5.13 14.97 11.29
CA ARG A 64 5.79 13.94 12.09
C ARG A 64 6.94 14.52 12.94
N TRP A 65 7.74 15.41 12.38
CA TRP A 65 8.79 16.12 13.13
C TRP A 65 8.20 17.00 14.25
N ARG A 66 7.16 17.78 13.95
CA ARG A 66 6.48 18.65 14.93
C ARG A 66 5.89 17.87 16.10
N ASN A 67 5.29 16.71 15.83
CA ASN A 67 4.70 15.86 16.87
C ASN A 67 5.76 15.18 17.76
N THR A 68 6.93 14.84 17.19
CA THR A 68 8.05 14.23 17.94
C THR A 68 8.89 15.27 18.68
N HIS A 69 8.87 16.54 18.23
CA HIS A 69 9.58 17.65 18.85
C HIS A 69 8.61 18.77 19.25
N PRO A 70 7.69 18.51 20.19
CA PRO A 70 6.74 19.53 20.64
C PRO A 70 7.51 20.70 21.26
N ARG A 71 7.22 21.91 20.78
CA ARG A 71 7.86 23.12 21.33
C ARG A 71 7.58 23.20 22.84
N PRO A 72 8.59 23.54 23.66
CA PRO A 72 8.38 23.74 25.09
C PRO A 72 7.31 24.82 25.28
N LYS A 73 6.23 24.47 26.00
CA LYS A 73 5.20 25.44 26.39
C LYS A 73 5.90 26.51 27.22
N ARG A 74 5.94 27.75 26.72
CA ARG A 74 6.38 28.90 27.52
C ARG A 74 5.52 28.94 28.78
N ARG A 75 6.12 28.79 29.96
CA ARG A 75 5.45 29.05 31.24
C ARG A 75 4.98 30.50 31.18
N ARG A 76 3.66 30.72 31.19
CA ARG A 76 3.10 32.02 31.56
C ARG A 76 3.44 32.20 33.04
N TRP A 77 4.31 33.15 33.32
CA TRP A 77 4.47 33.68 34.67
C TRP A 77 3.13 34.33 35.03
N GLN A 78 2.47 33.82 36.08
CA GLN A 78 1.34 34.47 36.74
C GLN A 78 1.88 35.47 37.75
#